data_AF-A0A146L6D6-F1
#
_entry.id   AF-A0A146L6D6-F1
#
_cell.length_a   1.000
_cell.length_b   1.000
_cell.length_c   1.000
_cell.angle_alpha   90.00
_cell.angle_beta   90.00
_cell.angle_gamma   90.00
#
_symmetry.space_group_name_H-M   'P 1'
#
loop_
_entity.id
_entity.type
_entity.pdbx_description
1 polymer ?
#
loop_
_entity_poly.entity_id
_entity_poly.type
_entity_poly.pdbx_seq_one_letter_code
_entity_poly.pdbx_strand_id
1 'polypeptide(L)'
;MASRERSQLRKIHWNCLIVDEAHRLKNENSVLSRHVREFSSTHRLLITGTPLQNNLHELWALLNFLLPTIFTSAEEFDAMFANVEDNAGTNRDVAVAQQQQQQQ
;
A
#
# COMPACT_ATOMS: atom_id res chain seq x y z
N MET A 1 -7.82 -2.52 22.75
CA MET A 1 -8.54 -3.81 22.79
C MET A 1 -7.79 -4.87 22.00
N ALA A 2 -7.69 -4.77 20.67
CA ALA A 2 -7.00 -5.76 19.83
C ALA A 2 -5.56 -6.12 20.27
N SER A 3 -4.74 -5.14 20.67
CA SER A 3 -3.37 -5.42 21.13
C SER A 3 -3.27 -6.11 22.51
N ARG A 4 -4.28 -5.97 23.39
CA ARG A 4 -4.25 -6.57 24.73
C ARG A 4 -4.68 -8.04 24.73
N GLU A 5 -5.60 -8.40 23.84
CA GLU A 5 -6.18 -9.75 23.74
C GLU A 5 -5.66 -10.55 22.51
N ARG A 6 -4.59 -10.05 21.88
CA ARG A 6 -4.01 -10.58 20.64
C ARG A 6 -3.80 -12.10 20.66
N SER A 7 -3.33 -12.67 21.78
CA SER A 7 -3.02 -14.10 21.89
C SER A 7 -4.25 -15.00 21.77
N GLN A 8 -5.43 -14.52 22.18
CA GLN A 8 -6.70 -15.21 22.04
C GLN A 8 -7.28 -14.97 20.65
N LEU A 9 -7.29 -13.71 20.20
CA LEU A 9 -7.87 -13.31 18.90
C LEU A 9 -7.13 -13.93 17.70
N ARG A 10 -5.83 -14.18 17.81
CA ARG A 10 -5.03 -14.82 16.74
C ARG A 10 -5.40 -16.29 16.50
N LYS A 11 -6.01 -16.96 17.47
CA LYS A 11 -6.42 -18.37 17.33
C LYS A 11 -7.68 -18.53 16.46
N ILE A 12 -8.40 -17.44 16.23
CA ILE A 12 -9.64 -17.43 15.47
C ILE A 12 -9.31 -17.18 13.99
N HIS A 13 -9.89 -18.00 13.11
CA HIS A 13 -9.88 -17.72 11.67
C HIS A 13 -11.06 -16.80 11.34
N TRP A 14 -10.78 -15.56 10.98
CA TRP A 14 -11.81 -14.57 10.74
C TRP A 14 -12.37 -14.69 9.32
N ASN A 15 -13.69 -14.66 9.14
CA ASN A 15 -14.25 -14.55 7.81
C ASN A 15 -13.95 -13.17 7.20
N CYS A 16 -14.01 -12.11 8.00
CA CYS A 16 -13.74 -10.75 7.56
C CYS A 16 -12.99 -9.96 8.62
N LEU A 17 -12.00 -9.18 8.20
CA LEU A 17 -11.26 -8.23 9.02
C LEU A 17 -11.46 -6.82 8.45
N ILE A 18 -12.18 -5.98 9.19
CA ILE A 18 -12.45 -4.59 8.80
C ILE A 18 -11.60 -3.68 9.69
N VAL A 19 -10.79 -2.84 9.06
CA VAL A 19 -10.00 -1.82 9.76
C VAL A 19 -10.52 -0.46 9.36
N ASP A 20 -11.12 0.22 10.33
CA ASP A 20 -11.47 1.63 10.23
C ASP A 20 -10.25 2.52 10.53
N GLU A 21 -10.23 3.72 9.94
CA GLU A 21 -9.10 4.64 9.95
C GLU A 21 -7.79 3.96 9.51
N ALA A 22 -7.85 3.28 8.37
CA ALA A 22 -6.77 2.46 7.82
C ALA A 22 -5.44 3.22 7.63
N HIS A 23 -5.47 4.55 7.56
CA HIS A 23 -4.27 5.38 7.56
C HIS A 23 -3.33 5.09 8.76
N ARG A 24 -3.85 4.53 9.87
CA ARG A 24 -3.03 4.08 11.01
C ARG A 24 -2.11 2.90 10.70
N LEU A 25 -2.33 2.19 9.59
CA LEU A 25 -1.54 1.03 9.14
C LEU A 25 -0.47 1.37 8.10
N LYS A 26 -0.33 2.64 7.72
CA LYS A 26 0.61 3.10 6.67
C LYS A 26 2.09 2.83 6.98
N ASN A 27 2.42 2.63 8.26
CA ASN A 27 3.73 2.19 8.70
C ASN A 27 3.66 0.71 9.09
N GLU A 28 4.24 -0.14 8.26
CA GLU A 28 4.26 -1.59 8.40
C GLU A 28 4.95 -2.06 9.69
N ASN A 29 5.94 -1.29 10.16
CA ASN A 29 6.74 -1.58 11.37
C ASN A 29 6.02 -1.19 12.66
N SER A 30 4.94 -0.41 12.57
CA SER A 30 4.15 -0.05 13.73
C SER A 30 3.61 -1.29 14.47
N VAL A 31 3.53 -1.18 15.81
CA VAL A 31 3.04 -2.28 16.66
C VAL A 31 1.64 -2.72 16.24
N LEU A 32 0.77 -1.76 15.88
CA LEU A 32 -0.57 -2.04 15.40
C LEU A 32 -0.56 -2.81 14.08
N SER A 33 0.20 -2.35 13.08
CA SER A 33 0.31 -3.03 11.78
C SER A 33 0.78 -4.47 11.95
N ARG A 34 1.86 -4.69 12.70
CA ARG A 34 2.38 -6.04 12.95
C ARG A 34 1.34 -6.94 13.61
N HIS A 35 0.63 -6.44 14.62
CA HIS A 35 -0.40 -7.23 15.31
C HIS A 35 -1.58 -7.60 14.41
N VAL A 36 -2.11 -6.66 13.64
CA VAL A 36 -3.32 -6.91 12.83
C VAL A 36 -3.01 -7.88 11.68
N ARG A 37 -1.77 -7.85 11.16
CA ARG A 37 -1.30 -8.78 10.12
C ARG A 37 -1.20 -10.22 10.57
N GLU A 38 -1.00 -10.47 11.86
CA GLU A 38 -0.96 -11.81 12.43
C GLU A 38 -2.35 -12.49 12.44
N PHE A 39 -3.44 -11.76 12.22
CA PHE A 39 -4.77 -12.34 12.20
C PHE A 39 -5.07 -13.03 10.87
N SER A 40 -5.40 -14.32 10.95
CA SER A 40 -5.86 -15.09 9.81
C SER A 40 -7.26 -14.62 9.39
N SER A 41 -7.44 -14.30 8.12
CA SER A 41 -8.71 -13.83 7.58
C SER A 41 -8.95 -14.26 6.13
N THR A 42 -10.22 -14.44 5.77
CA THR A 42 -10.62 -14.74 4.38
C THR A 42 -10.80 -13.46 3.56
N HIS A 43 -11.43 -12.45 4.15
CA HIS A 43 -11.64 -11.14 3.55
C HIS A 43 -11.01 -10.05 4.42
N ARG A 44 -10.40 -9.05 3.78
CA ARG A 44 -9.85 -7.85 4.45
C ARG A 44 -10.43 -6.61 3.80
N LEU A 45 -10.87 -5.66 4.62
CA LEU A 45 -11.42 -4.39 4.18
C LEU A 45 -10.75 -3.26 4.97
N LEU A 46 -10.28 -2.25 4.23
CA LEU A 46 -9.75 -1.01 4.79
C LEU A 46 -10.75 0.11 4.52
N ILE A 47 -11.06 0.89 5.55
CA ILE A 47 -11.90 2.09 5.47
C ILE A 47 -11.04 3.25 5.98
N THR A 48 -10.98 4.35 5.24
CA THR A 48 -10.28 5.56 5.66
C THR A 48 -10.97 6.80 5.11
N GLY A 49 -11.13 7.82 5.95
CA GLY A 49 -11.67 9.13 5.55
C GLY A 49 -10.58 10.08 5.03
N THR A 50 -9.31 9.76 5.26
CA THR A 50 -8.17 10.60 4.86
C THR A 50 -7.54 10.07 3.57
N PRO A 51 -7.27 10.95 2.59
CA PRO A 51 -6.52 10.56 1.41
C PRO A 51 -5.10 10.14 1.83
N LEU A 52 -4.60 9.08 1.21
CA LEU A 52 -3.24 8.60 1.41
C LEU A 52 -2.25 9.74 1.14
N GLN A 53 -1.30 9.98 2.05
CA GLN A 53 -0.22 10.91 1.77
C GLN A 53 0.65 10.27 0.67
N ASN A 54 0.92 10.99 -0.43
CA ASN A 54 1.57 10.50 -1.68
C ASN A 54 2.96 9.87 -1.47
N ASN A 55 3.04 8.74 -0.77
CA ASN A 55 4.22 7.95 -0.54
C ASN A 55 3.93 6.53 -1.00
N LEU A 56 4.64 6.07 -2.02
CA LEU A 56 4.50 4.72 -2.60
C LEU A 56 4.69 3.63 -1.54
N HIS A 57 5.57 3.85 -0.57
CA HIS A 57 5.79 2.92 0.53
C HIS A 57 4.56 2.79 1.45
N GLU A 58 3.86 3.91 1.71
CA GLU A 58 2.61 3.89 2.48
C GLU A 58 1.50 3.15 1.72
N LEU A 59 1.42 3.34 0.40
CA LEU A 59 0.50 2.61 -0.46
C LEU A 59 0.79 1.11 -0.42
N TRP A 60 2.07 0.75 -0.59
CA TRP A 60 2.52 -0.63 -0.51
C TRP A 60 2.15 -1.25 0.83
N ALA A 61 2.36 -0.56 1.94
CA ALA A 61 2.01 -1.07 3.26
C ALA A 61 0.51 -1.43 3.34
N LEU A 62 -0.38 -0.56 2.85
CA LEU A 62 -1.82 -0.86 2.83
C LEU A 62 -2.19 -2.00 1.87
N LEU A 63 -1.56 -2.07 0.69
CA LEU A 63 -1.79 -3.15 -0.28
C LEU A 63 -1.28 -4.50 0.23
N ASN A 64 -0.08 -4.53 0.82
CA ASN A 64 0.47 -5.69 1.51
C ASN A 64 -0.42 -6.15 2.67
N PHE A 65 -1.16 -5.24 3.31
CA PHE A 65 -2.16 -5.62 4.30
C PHE A 65 -3.35 -6.36 3.67
N LEU A 66 -3.88 -5.85 2.56
CA LEU A 66 -5.03 -6.44 1.88
C LEU A 66 -4.69 -7.76 1.19
N LEU A 67 -3.56 -7.83 0.49
CA LEU A 67 -3.14 -8.91 -0.39
C LEU A 67 -1.67 -9.27 -0.15
N PRO A 68 -1.33 -9.87 1.02
CA PRO A 68 0.05 -10.12 1.42
C PRO A 68 0.80 -11.09 0.50
N THR A 69 0.09 -11.93 -0.27
CA THR A 69 0.68 -12.89 -1.20
C THR A 69 1.10 -12.25 -2.53
N ILE A 70 0.52 -11.10 -2.89
CA ILE A 70 0.83 -10.38 -4.13
C ILE A 70 1.89 -9.32 -3.86
N PHE A 71 1.77 -8.58 -2.76
CA PHE A 71 2.64 -7.47 -2.42
C PHE A 71 3.65 -7.87 -1.35
N THR A 72 4.53 -8.82 -1.62
CA THR A 72 5.44 -9.40 -0.61
C THR A 72 6.66 -8.53 -0.29
N SER A 73 7.19 -7.81 -1.26
CA SER A 73 8.40 -6.97 -1.14
C SER A 73 8.10 -5.51 -1.44
N ALA A 74 8.51 -4.62 -0.53
CA ALA A 74 8.45 -3.17 -0.75
C ALA A 74 9.45 -2.74 -1.83
N GLU A 75 10.63 -3.34 -1.83
CA GLU A 75 11.71 -3.02 -2.78
C GLU A 75 11.31 -3.35 -4.22
N GLU A 76 10.66 -4.49 -4.45
CA GLU A 76 10.15 -4.87 -5.77
C GLU A 76 9.02 -3.93 -6.22
N PHE A 77 8.16 -3.52 -5.29
CA PHE A 77 7.10 -2.56 -5.57
C PHE A 77 7.69 -1.20 -5.96
N ASP A 78 8.63 -0.68 -5.18
CA ASP A 78 9.30 0.59 -5.45
C ASP A 78 10.04 0.56 -6.79
N ALA A 79 10.77 -0.52 -7.09
CA ALA A 79 11.45 -0.68 -8.38
C ALA A 79 10.47 -0.71 -9.57
N MET A 80 9.31 -1.37 -9.42
CA MET A 80 8.29 -1.41 -10.46
C MET A 80 7.75 -0.01 -10.78
N PHE A 81 7.53 0.83 -9.76
CA PHE A 81 6.98 2.18 -9.95
C PHE A 81 8.03 3.24 -10.29
N ALA A 82 9.30 3.08 -9.87
CA ALA A 82 10.39 3.96 -10.29
C ALA A 82 10.54 3.98 -11.82
N ASN A 83 10.44 2.81 -12.46
CA ASN A 83 10.48 2.70 -13.91
C ASN A 83 9.28 3.39 -14.61
N VAL A 84 8.15 3.53 -13.92
CA VAL A 84 6.96 4.21 -14.46
C VAL A 84 7.18 5.73 -14.46
N GLU A 85 7.80 6.26 -13.41
CA GLU A 85 8.15 7.69 -13.34
C GLU A 85 9.18 8.08 -14.41
N ASP A 86 10.20 7.25 -14.62
CA ASP A 86 11.21 7.48 -15.67
C ASP A 86 10.59 7.42 -17.08
N ASN A 87 9.72 6.45 -17.36
CA ASN A 87 9.03 6.36 -18.66
C ASN A 87 8.00 7.49 -18.86
N ALA A 88 7.38 7.98 -17.79
CA ALA A 88 6.47 9.12 -17.85
C ALA A 88 7.23 10.44 -18.10
N GLY A 89 8.43 10.60 -17.54
CA GLY A 89 9.33 11.73 -17.84
C GLY A 89 9.80 11.70 -19.30
N THR A 90 10.25 10.54 -19.77
CA THR A 90 10.73 10.36 -21.15
C THR A 90 9.65 10.70 -22.19
N ASN A 91 8.40 10.29 -21.97
CA ASN A 91 7.31 10.65 -22.89
C ASN A 91 6.95 12.14 -22.86
N ARG A 92 7.09 12.81 -21.71
CA ARG A 92 6.86 14.26 -21.62
C ARG A 92 7.91 15.05 -22.39
N ASP A 93 9.17 14.66 -22.29
CA ASP A 93 10.27 15.36 -22.98
C ASP A 93 10.18 15.17 -24.51
N VAL A 94 9.80 13.97 -24.97
CA VAL A 94 9.57 13.71 -26.41
C VAL A 94 8.38 14.51 -26.95
N ALA A 95 7.29 14.63 -26.19
CA ALA A 95 6.12 15.43 -26.61
C ALA A 95 6.44 16.93 -26.70
N VAL A 96 7.24 17.46 -25.76
CA VAL A 96 7.68 18.87 -25.77
C VAL A 96 8.63 19.14 -26.94
N ALA A 97 9.57 18.23 -27.21
CA ALA A 97 10.50 18.35 -28.34
C ALA A 97 9.78 18.33 -29.70
N GLN A 98 8.75 17.49 -29.87
CA GLN A 98 7.97 17.42 -31.12
C GLN A 98 7.11 18.67 -31.37
N GLN A 99 6.59 19.31 -30.32
CA GLN A 99 5.81 20.55 -30.48
C GLN A 99 6.67 21.75 -30.92
N GLN A 100 7.94 21.81 -30.51
CA GLN A 100 8.84 22.90 -30.90
C GLN A 100 9.31 22.80 -32.36
N GLN A 101 9.37 21.60 -32.94
CA GLN A 101 9.74 21.40 -34.34
C GLN A 101 8.62 21.72 -35.34
N GLN A 102 7.35 21.80 -34.91
CA GLN A 102 6.22 22.17 -35.79
C GLN A 102 5.95 23.68 -35.85
N GLN A 103 6.69 24.48 -35.07
CA GLN A 103 6.57 25.95 -35.04
C GLN A 103 7.73 26.68 -35.73
N GLN A 104 8.60 25.94 -36.45
CA GLN A 104 9.61 26.47 -37.38
C GLN A 104 9.34 25.92 -38.78
#